data_AF-A0A3M7QMC3-F1
#
_entry.id   AF-A0A3M7QMC3-F1
#
_cell.length_a   1.000
_cell.length_b   1.000
_cell.length_c   1.000
_cell.angle_alpha   90.00
_cell.angle_beta   90.00
_cell.angle_gamma   90.00
#
_symmetry.space_group_name_H-M   'P 1'
#
loop_
_entity.id
_entity.type
_entity.pdbx_description
1 polymer ?
#
loop_
_entity_poly.entity_id
_entity_poly.type
_entity_poly.pdbx_seq_one_letter_code
_entity_poly.pdbx_strand_id
1 'polypeptide(L)'
;MSDENEYRLINDLLKSYNMYARPTPHFSIPTNVSFDLSLSQLIDVDEKNQVMTTNCWITMFWIDNKLKWDPHEYGGLREIRLPHDKIWKPDIILYNNADTLASISQISTQLMIESNGNVTWLSTTIVKSACSINVRYFPFDQQNCSLPF
;
A
#
# COMPACT_ATOMS: atom_id res chain seq x y z
N MET A 1 10.42 29.69 6.68
CA MET A 1 11.74 29.03 6.88
C MET A 1 11.63 27.51 6.85
N SER A 2 10.66 26.86 7.52
CA SER A 2 10.39 25.42 7.36
C SER A 2 9.97 25.04 5.94
N ASP A 3 9.02 25.78 5.37
CA ASP A 3 8.37 25.42 4.11
C ASP A 3 9.30 25.54 2.89
N GLU A 4 10.29 26.43 2.95
CA GLU A 4 11.29 26.61 1.89
C GLU A 4 12.29 25.45 1.88
N ASN A 5 12.68 24.94 3.06
CA ASN A 5 13.55 23.77 3.17
C ASN A 5 12.84 22.49 2.71
N GLU A 6 11.57 22.33 3.05
CA GLU A 6 10.76 21.18 2.58
C GLU A 6 10.59 21.22 1.06
N TYR A 7 10.23 22.37 0.50
CA TYR A 7 10.12 22.55 -0.95
C TYR A 7 11.44 22.25 -1.68
N ARG A 8 12.56 22.74 -1.15
CA ARG A 8 13.90 22.47 -1.70
C ARG A 8 14.24 20.99 -1.64
N LEU A 9 14.01 20.34 -0.49
CA LEU A 9 14.25 18.90 -0.30
C LEU A 9 13.45 18.06 -1.30
N ILE A 10 12.15 18.31 -1.43
CA ILE A 10 11.28 17.58 -2.35
C ILE A 10 11.78 17.73 -3.79
N ASN A 11 12.16 18.94 -4.20
CA ASN A 11 12.72 19.17 -5.54
C ASN A 11 14.04 18.43 -5.75
N ASP A 12 14.95 18.45 -4.77
CA ASP A 12 16.24 17.77 -4.86
C ASP A 12 16.06 16.25 -4.98
N LEU A 13 15.20 15.65 -4.16
CA LEU A 13 14.90 14.22 -4.19
C LEU A 13 14.25 13.78 -5.50
N LEU A 14 13.28 14.55 -6.01
CA LEU A 14 12.49 14.15 -7.18
C LEU A 14 13.13 14.51 -8.53
N LYS A 15 14.12 15.40 -8.58
CA LYS A 15 14.74 15.90 -9.82
C LYS A 15 15.23 14.81 -10.78
N SER A 16 15.73 13.69 -10.25
CA SER A 16 16.23 12.55 -11.04
C SER A 16 15.56 11.22 -10.68
N TYR A 17 14.46 11.30 -9.94
CA TYR A 17 13.75 10.12 -9.47
C TYR A 17 12.91 9.54 -10.62
N ASN A 18 13.03 8.23 -10.84
CA ASN A 18 12.24 7.51 -11.83
C ASN A 18 11.31 6.54 -11.11
N MET A 19 10.01 6.85 -11.11
CA MET A 19 8.97 6.05 -10.42
C MET A 19 8.76 4.65 -11.00
N TYR A 20 9.21 4.40 -12.22
CA TYR A 20 9.12 3.07 -12.85
C TYR A 20 10.31 2.18 -12.50
N ALA A 21 11.39 2.75 -11.96
CA ALA A 21 12.60 2.01 -11.63
C ALA A 21 12.56 1.57 -10.16
N ARG A 22 12.71 0.25 -9.93
CA ARG A 22 12.79 -0.31 -8.57
C ARG A 22 13.89 0.38 -7.74
N PRO A 23 13.61 0.85 -6.51
CA PRO A 23 14.56 1.61 -5.69
C PRO A 23 15.54 0.71 -4.94
N THR A 24 16.33 -0.04 -5.70
CA THR A 24 17.38 -0.93 -5.17
C THR A 24 18.76 -0.31 -5.37
N PRO A 25 19.73 -0.53 -4.46
CA PRO A 25 21.09 -0.05 -4.67
C PRO A 25 21.81 -0.84 -5.77
N HIS A 26 21.38 -2.08 -6.04
CA HIS A 26 21.96 -2.94 -7.06
C HIS A 26 20.93 -3.90 -7.65
N PHE A 27 21.03 -4.22 -8.95
CA PHE A 27 20.02 -5.05 -9.64
C PHE A 27 19.84 -6.45 -9.03
N SER A 28 20.89 -7.01 -8.41
CA SER A 28 20.85 -8.33 -7.77
C SER A 28 20.20 -8.34 -6.39
N ILE A 29 19.96 -7.16 -5.79
CA ILE A 29 19.41 -7.05 -4.43
C ILE A 29 17.89 -6.80 -4.54
N PRO A 30 17.04 -7.63 -3.89
CA PRO A 30 15.61 -7.40 -3.86
C PRO A 30 15.25 -6.20 -2.98
N THR A 31 14.15 -5.53 -3.32
CA THR A 31 13.51 -4.55 -2.43
C THR A 31 12.56 -5.33 -1.53
N ASN A 32 12.84 -5.36 -0.23
CA ASN A 32 11.97 -6.01 0.74
C ASN A 32 10.77 -5.10 1.00
N VAL A 33 9.57 -5.64 0.79
CA VAL A 33 8.29 -4.98 1.06
C VAL A 33 7.63 -5.73 2.21
N SER A 34 7.35 -5.03 3.31
CA SER A 34 6.51 -5.56 4.38
C SER A 34 5.07 -5.13 4.08
N PHE A 35 4.15 -6.08 4.15
CA PHE A 35 2.75 -5.89 3.83
C PHE A 35 1.91 -6.35 5.02
N ASP A 36 1.11 -5.43 5.55
CA ASP A 36 0.18 -5.69 6.64
C ASP A 36 -1.24 -5.43 6.16
N LEU A 37 -2.13 -6.36 6.49
CA LEU A 37 -3.56 -6.26 6.23
C LEU A 37 -4.32 -6.21 7.55
N SER A 38 -5.11 -5.17 7.77
CA SER A 38 -6.02 -5.07 8.90
C SER A 38 -7.46 -5.05 8.42
N LEU A 39 -8.24 -6.05 8.83
CA LEU A 39 -9.67 -6.12 8.53
C LEU A 39 -10.43 -5.08 9.37
N SER A 40 -11.09 -4.13 8.72
CA SER A 40 -11.94 -3.13 9.39
C SER A 40 -13.34 -3.66 9.60
N GLN A 41 -13.92 -4.24 8.55
CA GLN A 41 -15.31 -4.67 8.53
C GLN A 41 -15.51 -5.76 7.49
N LEU A 42 -16.27 -6.80 7.87
CA LEU A 42 -16.95 -7.68 6.92
C LEU A 42 -18.25 -6.98 6.48
N ILE A 43 -18.31 -6.54 5.23
CA ILE A 43 -19.45 -5.77 4.69
C ILE A 43 -20.58 -6.72 4.33
N ASP A 44 -20.26 -7.77 3.57
CA ASP A 44 -21.24 -8.69 3.02
C ASP A 44 -20.62 -10.05 2.70
N VAL A 45 -21.45 -11.09 2.80
CA VAL A 45 -21.14 -12.46 2.36
C VAL A 45 -22.30 -12.90 1.48
N ASP A 46 -22.10 -12.85 0.17
CA ASP A 46 -23.08 -13.30 -0.81
C ASP A 46 -22.89 -14.80 -1.03
N GLU A 47 -23.66 -15.62 -0.32
CA GLU A 47 -23.54 -17.08 -0.39
C GLU A 47 -23.94 -17.62 -1.76
N LYS A 48 -24.88 -16.95 -2.43
CA LYS A 48 -25.38 -17.35 -3.75
C LYS A 48 -24.33 -17.15 -4.83
N ASN A 49 -23.63 -16.01 -4.80
CA ASN A 49 -22.60 -15.67 -5.75
C ASN A 49 -21.19 -16.08 -5.30
N GLN A 50 -21.03 -16.62 -4.10
CA GLN A 50 -19.74 -17.05 -3.53
C GLN A 50 -18.73 -15.89 -3.41
N VAL A 51 -19.21 -14.71 -2.98
CA VAL A 51 -18.40 -13.50 -2.87
C VAL A 51 -18.40 -12.97 -1.44
N MET A 52 -17.22 -12.73 -0.90
CA MET A 52 -17.03 -12.02 0.37
C MET A 52 -16.54 -10.61 0.09
N THR A 53 -17.23 -9.61 0.65
CA THR A 53 -16.88 -8.19 0.56
C THR A 53 -16.36 -7.68 1.90
N THR A 54 -15.14 -7.18 1.93
CA THR A 54 -14.47 -6.70 3.15
C THR A 54 -13.89 -5.30 2.96
N ASN A 55 -13.98 -4.46 4.00
CA ASN A 55 -13.21 -3.22 4.10
C ASN A 55 -11.92 -3.49 4.86
N CYS A 56 -10.78 -3.18 4.26
CA CYS A 56 -9.46 -3.42 4.83
C CYS A 56 -8.59 -2.16 4.81
N TRP A 57 -7.69 -2.07 5.78
CA TRP A 57 -6.51 -1.22 5.71
C TRP A 57 -5.33 -2.05 5.22
N ILE A 58 -4.66 -1.54 4.19
CA ILE A 58 -3.38 -2.06 3.72
C ILE A 58 -2.31 -1.07 4.16
N THR A 59 -1.32 -1.60 4.88
CA THR A 59 -0.11 -0.84 5.22
C THR A 59 1.07 -1.51 4.55
N MET A 60 1.88 -0.72 3.85
CA MET A 60 3.11 -1.19 3.22
C MET A 60 4.30 -0.39 3.68
N PHE A 61 5.40 -1.10 3.90
CA PHE A 61 6.66 -0.54 4.32
C PHE A 61 7.77 -1.05 3.41
N TRP A 62 8.59 -0.13 2.90
CA TRP A 62 9.80 -0.47 2.15
C TRP A 62 10.86 0.60 2.35
N ILE A 63 12.09 0.31 1.91
CA ILE A 63 13.19 1.28 1.92
C ILE A 63 13.46 1.71 0.49
N ASP A 64 13.46 3.02 0.27
CA ASP A 64 13.90 3.65 -0.97
C ASP A 64 15.24 4.36 -0.74
N ASN A 65 16.30 3.81 -1.34
CA ASN A 65 17.64 4.36 -1.18
C ASN A 65 17.86 5.70 -1.88
N LYS A 66 17.00 6.06 -2.85
CA LYS A 66 17.07 7.35 -3.55
C LYS A 66 16.37 8.47 -2.80
N LEU A 67 15.58 8.14 -1.78
CA LEU A 67 14.83 9.10 -0.95
C LEU A 67 15.47 9.31 0.42
N LYS A 68 16.80 9.21 0.49
CA LYS A 68 17.60 9.49 1.70
C LYS A 68 18.15 10.90 1.66
N TRP A 69 18.15 11.58 2.79
CA TRP A 69 18.77 12.90 2.94
C TRP A 69 19.35 13.08 4.35
N ASP A 70 20.23 14.07 4.52
CA ASP A 70 20.69 14.49 5.84
C ASP A 70 19.76 15.58 6.40
N PRO A 71 19.04 15.34 7.51
CA PRO A 71 18.21 16.37 8.15
C PRO A 71 18.95 17.67 8.44
N HIS A 72 20.25 17.64 8.71
CA HIS A 72 21.03 18.84 9.04
C HIS A 72 21.12 19.82 7.87
N GLU A 73 21.09 19.35 6.63
CA GLU A 73 21.13 20.20 5.43
C GLU A 73 19.80 20.93 5.17
N TYR A 74 18.68 20.39 5.68
CA TYR A 74 17.32 20.86 5.40
C TYR A 74 16.59 21.33 6.66
N GLY A 75 17.30 21.96 7.59
CA GLY A 75 16.70 22.59 8.77
C GLY A 75 16.13 21.60 9.80
N GLY A 76 16.65 20.38 9.85
CA GLY A 76 16.26 19.34 10.79
C GLY A 76 15.06 18.49 10.35
N LEU A 77 14.61 18.60 9.09
CA LEU A 77 13.51 17.80 8.55
C LEU A 77 13.85 16.31 8.56
N ARG A 78 13.07 15.52 9.30
CA ARG A 78 13.24 14.06 9.41
C ARG A 78 12.18 13.25 8.69
N GLU A 79 11.05 13.87 8.38
CA GLU A 79 9.92 13.25 7.70
C GLU A 79 9.34 14.24 6.70
N ILE A 80 8.93 13.75 5.54
CA ILE A 80 8.15 14.49 4.53
C ILE A 80 6.96 13.66 4.06
N ARG A 81 5.96 14.33 3.49
CA ARG A 81 4.80 13.67 2.89
C ARG A 81 4.73 13.93 1.40
N LEU A 82 4.58 12.86 0.61
CA LEU A 82 4.45 12.95 -0.84
C LEU A 82 3.17 12.27 -1.33
N PRO A 83 2.56 12.77 -2.42
CA PRO A 83 1.52 12.04 -3.13
C PRO A 83 2.03 10.66 -3.58
N HIS A 84 1.18 9.64 -3.46
CA HIS A 84 1.53 8.24 -3.72
C HIS A 84 1.87 7.92 -5.19
N ASP A 85 1.54 8.83 -6.11
CA ASP A 85 1.79 8.74 -7.56
C ASP A 85 3.13 9.37 -7.99
N LYS A 86 3.92 9.91 -7.05
CA LYS A 86 5.18 10.61 -7.37
C LYS A 86 6.43 9.76 -7.23
N ILE A 87 6.35 8.61 -6.56
CA ILE A 87 7.48 7.72 -6.35
C ILE A 87 7.14 6.28 -6.73
N TRP A 88 8.15 5.41 -6.78
CA TRP A 88 7.94 3.99 -6.99
C TRP A 88 7.15 3.42 -5.81
N LYS A 89 6.17 2.57 -6.13
CA LYS A 89 5.44 1.75 -5.16
C LYS A 89 5.38 0.31 -5.68
N PRO A 90 5.34 -0.69 -4.80
CA PRO A 90 5.08 -2.05 -5.22
C PRO A 90 3.64 -2.19 -5.74
N ASP A 91 3.45 -3.11 -6.69
CA ASP A 91 2.14 -3.49 -7.18
C ASP A 91 1.70 -4.76 -6.44
N ILE A 92 0.64 -4.64 -5.64
CA ILE A 92 0.01 -5.74 -4.90
C ILE A 92 -1.39 -5.94 -5.46
N ILE A 93 -1.74 -7.19 -5.77
CA ILE A 93 -3.01 -7.56 -6.38
C ILE A 93 -3.66 -8.68 -5.60
N LEU A 94 -5.00 -8.70 -5.56
CA LEU A 94 -5.73 -9.85 -5.04
C LEU A 94 -5.98 -10.85 -6.17
N TYR A 95 -5.49 -12.09 -6.01
CA TYR A 95 -5.60 -13.10 -7.08
C TYR A 95 -7.03 -13.62 -7.27
N ASN A 96 -7.80 -13.78 -6.19
CA ASN A 96 -9.19 -14.22 -6.25
C ASN A 96 -10.17 -13.04 -6.30
N ASN A 97 -9.79 -11.94 -6.95
CA ASN A 97 -10.66 -10.78 -7.10
C ASN A 97 -11.93 -11.15 -7.88
N ALA A 98 -13.08 -10.91 -7.27
CA ALA A 98 -14.40 -11.16 -7.84
C ALA A 98 -15.08 -9.87 -8.37
N ASP A 99 -14.41 -8.72 -8.30
CA ASP A 99 -14.92 -7.47 -8.83
C ASP A 99 -14.69 -7.38 -10.36
N THR A 100 -15.79 -7.47 -11.11
CA THR A 100 -15.81 -7.43 -12.58
C THR A 100 -15.42 -6.06 -13.16
N LEU A 101 -15.43 -5.00 -12.35
CA LEU A 101 -15.07 -3.65 -12.77
C LEU A 101 -13.56 -3.35 -12.61
N ALA A 102 -12.77 -4.32 -12.11
CA ALA A 102 -11.34 -4.17 -11.78
C ALA A 102 -11.01 -2.92 -10.93
N SER A 103 -12.06 -2.33 -10.32
CA SER A 103 -11.97 -1.06 -9.62
C SER A 103 -11.76 -1.39 -8.16
N ILE A 104 -10.50 -1.62 -7.78
CA ILE A 104 -10.13 -1.52 -6.38
C ILE A 104 -10.51 -0.09 -5.99
N SER A 105 -11.58 0.05 -5.21
CA SER A 105 -12.00 1.34 -4.66
C SER A 105 -11.01 1.68 -3.57
N GLN A 106 -9.85 2.14 -4.01
CA GLN A 106 -8.70 2.42 -3.18
C GLN A 106 -8.69 3.90 -2.85
N ILE A 107 -8.86 4.22 -1.57
CA ILE A 107 -8.61 5.56 -1.07
C ILE A 107 -7.18 5.55 -0.53
N SER A 108 -6.30 6.22 -1.27
CA SER A 108 -4.88 6.28 -0.98
C SER A 108 -4.57 7.52 -0.14
N THR A 109 -3.79 7.36 0.95
CA THR A 109 -3.21 8.51 1.64
C THR A 109 -1.95 9.00 0.93
N GLN A 110 -1.40 10.11 1.41
CA GLN A 110 -0.02 10.47 1.13
C GLN A 110 0.93 9.43 1.74
N LEU A 111 2.09 9.29 1.13
CA LEU A 111 3.22 8.52 1.63
C LEU A 111 3.93 9.30 2.72
N MET A 112 4.33 8.62 3.78
CA MET A 112 5.23 9.17 4.80
C MET A 112 6.63 8.64 4.52
N ILE A 113 7.59 9.55 4.35
CA ILE A 113 8.96 9.21 4.01
C ILE A 113 9.85 9.78 5.11
N GLU A 114 10.65 8.93 5.72
CA GLU A 114 11.65 9.31 6.71
C GLU A 114 13.02 9.56 6.07
N SER A 115 13.85 10.38 6.70
CA SER A 115 15.21 10.75 6.22
C SER A 115 16.15 9.58 5.93
N ASN A 116 15.91 8.43 6.58
CA ASN A 116 16.64 7.19 6.36
C ASN A 116 16.16 6.41 5.12
N GLY A 117 15.20 6.94 4.36
CA GLY A 117 14.62 6.32 3.18
C GLY A 117 13.50 5.31 3.47
N ASN A 118 13.07 5.16 4.72
CA ASN A 118 11.87 4.37 5.03
C ASN A 118 10.65 5.05 4.43
N VAL A 119 9.85 4.27 3.71
CA VAL A 119 8.59 4.71 3.12
C VAL A 119 7.47 3.89 3.74
N THR A 120 6.47 4.60 4.26
CA THR A 120 5.22 4.02 4.75
C THR A 120 4.07 4.48 3.87
N TRP A 121 3.31 3.52 3.35
CA TRP A 121 2.07 3.79 2.65
C TRP A 121 0.90 3.14 3.36
N LEU A 122 -0.13 3.93 3.63
CA LEU A 122 -1.39 3.46 4.20
C LEU A 122 -2.51 3.71 3.19
N SER A 123 -3.36 2.71 3.00
CA SER A 123 -4.52 2.85 2.12
C SER A 123 -5.68 2.02 2.62
N THR A 124 -6.90 2.56 2.51
CA THR A 124 -8.12 1.79 2.75
C THR A 124 -8.67 1.31 1.41
N THR A 125 -9.11 0.07 1.38
CA THR A 125 -9.63 -0.57 0.16
C THR A 125 -10.82 -1.48 0.49
N ILE A 126 -11.81 -1.46 -0.39
CA ILE A 126 -12.87 -2.46 -0.40
C ILE A 126 -12.43 -3.60 -1.30
N VAL A 127 -12.32 -4.79 -0.73
CA VAL A 127 -11.89 -6.02 -1.39
C VAL A 127 -13.09 -6.93 -1.58
N LYS A 128 -13.33 -7.35 -2.83
CA LYS A 128 -14.27 -8.43 -3.16
C LYS A 128 -13.51 -9.66 -3.57
N SER A 129 -13.68 -10.72 -2.80
CA SER A 129 -12.95 -11.97 -2.98
C SER A 129 -13.90 -13.13 -3.26
N ALA A 130 -13.52 -13.98 -4.20
CA ALA A 130 -14.20 -15.25 -4.41
C ALA A 130 -13.90 -16.19 -3.24
N CYS A 131 -14.95 -16.70 -2.61
CA CYS A 131 -14.87 -17.60 -1.46
C CYS A 131 -15.89 -18.74 -1.62
N SER A 132 -15.41 -19.98 -1.52
CA SER A 132 -16.29 -21.15 -1.60
C SER A 132 -17.11 -21.29 -0.33
N ILE A 133 -18.44 -21.13 -0.46
CA ILE A 133 -19.37 -21.20 0.66
C ILE A 133 -19.98 -22.59 0.76
N ASN A 134 -19.95 -23.18 1.96
CA ASN A 134 -20.48 -24.50 2.25
C ASN A 134 -21.73 -24.41 3.15
N VAL A 135 -22.91 -24.58 2.56
CA VAL A 135 -24.21 -24.42 3.23
C VAL A 135 -24.77 -25.71 3.87
N ARG A 136 -23.91 -26.71 4.16
CA ARG A 136 -24.35 -28.03 4.65
C ARG A 136 -25.11 -27.98 5.98
N TYR A 137 -24.76 -27.04 6.87
CA TYR A 137 -25.31 -26.94 8.23
C TYR A 137 -26.06 -25.63 8.48
N PHE A 138 -26.60 -25.01 7.42
CA PHE A 138 -27.33 -23.76 7.52
C PHE A 138 -28.43 -23.80 8.61
N PRO A 139 -28.58 -22.77 9.46
CA PRO A 139 -27.83 -21.50 9.51
C PRO A 139 -26.61 -21.52 10.47
N PHE A 140 -26.22 -22.69 10.99
CA PHE A 140 -25.13 -22.85 11.97
C PHE A 140 -23.89 -23.44 11.30
N ASP A 141 -23.40 -22.76 10.27
CA ASP A 141 -22.24 -23.15 9.49
C ASP A 141 -21.01 -22.28 9.81
N GLN A 142 -19.85 -22.70 9.29
CA GLN A 142 -18.61 -21.97 9.38
C GLN A 142 -18.03 -21.84 7.97
N GLN A 143 -17.65 -20.62 7.60
CA GLN A 143 -17.06 -20.31 6.29
C GLN A 143 -15.59 -19.95 6.44
N ASN A 144 -14.76 -20.48 5.55
CA ASN A 144 -13.32 -20.24 5.51
C ASN A 144 -12.96 -19.52 4.20
N CYS A 145 -12.86 -18.19 4.25
CA CYS A 145 -12.49 -17.38 3.10
C CYS A 145 -11.02 -16.95 3.17
N SER A 146 -10.31 -17.06 2.05
CA SER A 146 -8.90 -16.67 1.93
C SER A 146 -8.74 -15.44 1.04
N LEU A 147 -7.76 -14.60 1.37
CA LEU A 147 -7.37 -13.43 0.58
C LEU A 147 -5.92 -13.60 0.09
N PRO A 148 -5.69 -14.30 -1.03
CA PRO A 148 -4.37 -14.44 -1.64
C PRO A 148 -3.92 -13.12 -2.29
N PHE A 149 -2.95 -12.46 -1.66
CA PHE A 149 -2.19 -11.31 -2.18
C PHE A 149 -0.81 -11.75 -2.70
#